data_AF-A0A6G2J5C3-F1
#
_entry.id   AF-A0A6G2J5C3-F1
#
_cell.length_a   1.000
_cell.length_b   1.000
_cell.length_c   1.000
_cell.angle_alpha   90.00
_cell.angle_beta   90.00
_cell.angle_gamma   90.00
#
_symmetry.space_group_name_H-M   'P 1'
#
loop_
_entity.id
_entity.type
_entity.pdbx_description
1 polymer ?
#
loop_
_entity_poly.entity_id
_entity_poly.type
_entity_poly.pdbx_seq_one_letter_code
_entity_poly.pdbx_strand_id
1 'polypeptide(L)'
;MVHPRDVPVSKTFNLKDVTDANEAVEYMVGAGFSGKGEGFKVLMPMEKRTAKRIGYTVTTGVSYGLRKRGQPRDVKYWTYIHDKDHYAIVLVDSAVADKLGL
;
A
#
# COMPACT_ATOMS: atom_id res chain seq x y z
N MET A 1 1.23 -6.88 20.61
CA MET A 1 0.56 -7.05 19.30
C MET A 1 1.21 -6.05 18.35
N VAL A 2 1.74 -6.52 17.22
CA VAL A 2 2.44 -5.65 16.26
C VAL A 2 1.39 -4.87 15.47
N HIS A 3 1.59 -3.56 15.29
CA HIS A 3 0.65 -2.72 14.57
C HIS A 3 1.12 -2.53 13.13
N PRO A 4 0.24 -2.51 12.10
CA PRO A 4 0.64 -2.26 10.71
C PRO A 4 1.35 -0.91 10.46
N ARG A 5 1.33 0.00 11.43
CA ARG A 5 2.06 1.27 11.40
C ARG A 5 3.58 1.08 11.56
N ASP A 6 3.98 -0.03 12.20
CA ASP A 6 5.37 -0.33 12.53
C ASP A 6 6.09 -1.09 11.41
N VAL A 7 5.37 -1.43 10.32
CA VAL A 7 5.95 -2.01 9.11
C VAL A 7 7.01 -1.04 8.56
N PRO A 8 8.25 -1.48 8.30
CA PRO A 8 9.25 -0.68 7.60
C PRO A 8 8.75 -0.29 6.21
N VAL A 9 8.84 0.99 5.86
CA VAL A 9 8.33 1.51 4.59
C VAL A 9 9.42 2.22 3.81
N SER A 10 9.63 1.77 2.58
CA SER A 10 10.58 2.38 1.65
C SER A 10 10.12 3.74 1.16
N LYS A 11 8.79 3.92 1.03
CA LYS A 11 8.18 5.17 0.58
C LYS A 11 6.77 5.34 1.11
N THR A 12 6.43 6.59 1.45
CA THR A 12 5.07 7.02 1.77
C THR A 12 4.54 7.92 0.65
N PHE A 13 3.33 7.65 0.18
CA PHE A 13 2.61 8.46 -0.81
C PHE A 13 1.48 9.18 -0.13
N ASN A 14 1.41 10.50 -0.25
CA ASN A 14 0.26 11.29 0.22
C ASN A 14 -0.64 11.61 -0.98
N LEU A 15 -1.74 10.87 -1.11
CA LEU A 15 -2.60 10.89 -2.29
C LEU A 15 -3.82 11.76 -2.04
N LYS A 16 -4.16 12.62 -3.00
CA LYS A 16 -5.33 13.49 -2.92
C LYS A 16 -6.53 12.91 -3.65
N ASP A 17 -6.28 12.17 -4.73
CA ASP A 17 -7.32 11.62 -5.59
C ASP A 17 -6.89 10.32 -6.31
N VAL A 18 -7.71 9.88 -7.26
CA VAL A 18 -7.49 8.66 -8.04
C VAL A 18 -6.35 8.81 -9.06
N THR A 19 -6.07 10.02 -9.54
CA THR A 19 -4.95 10.29 -10.46
C THR A 19 -3.63 10.00 -9.73
N ASP A 20 -3.46 10.59 -8.54
CA ASP A 20 -2.29 10.33 -7.69
C ASP A 20 -2.17 8.84 -7.37
N ALA A 21 -3.29 8.16 -7.14
CA ALA A 21 -3.32 6.72 -6.86
C ALA A 21 -2.80 5.88 -8.03
N ASN A 22 -3.13 6.21 -9.27
CA ASN A 22 -2.62 5.51 -10.43
C ASN A 22 -1.09 5.67 -10.58
N GLU A 23 -0.57 6.87 -10.34
CA GLU A 23 0.87 7.13 -10.37
C GLU A 23 1.61 6.34 -9.28
N ALA A 24 1.06 6.31 -8.08
CA ALA A 24 1.60 5.53 -6.97
C ALA A 24 1.60 4.03 -7.28
N VAL A 25 0.53 3.52 -7.90
CA VAL A 25 0.44 2.12 -8.35
C VAL A 25 1.55 1.78 -9.34
N GLU A 26 1.74 2.60 -10.38
CA GLU A 26 2.79 2.35 -11.39
C GLU A 26 4.18 2.33 -10.75
N TYR A 27 4.44 3.22 -9.79
CA TYR A 27 5.69 3.20 -9.03
C TYR A 27 5.83 1.90 -8.21
N MET A 28 4.83 1.53 -7.41
CA MET A 28 4.90 0.35 -6.54
C MET A 28 5.10 -0.93 -7.35
N VAL A 29 4.39 -1.06 -8.47
CA VAL A 29 4.50 -2.21 -9.38
C VAL A 29 5.86 -2.21 -10.09
N GLY A 30 6.38 -1.05 -10.49
CA GLY A 30 7.72 -0.95 -11.07
C GLY A 30 8.83 -1.28 -10.09
N ALA A 31 8.67 -0.84 -8.84
CA ALA A 31 9.62 -1.09 -7.78
C ALA A 31 9.57 -2.54 -7.27
N GLY A 32 8.40 -3.16 -7.26
CA GLY A 32 8.16 -4.49 -6.70
C GLY A 32 8.25 -4.54 -5.17
N PHE A 33 7.76 -5.64 -4.60
CA PHE A 33 7.67 -5.89 -3.15
C PHE A 33 8.60 -7.00 -2.66
N SER A 34 8.82 -8.02 -3.50
CA SER A 34 9.55 -9.22 -3.10
C SER A 34 11.02 -8.95 -2.79
N GLY A 35 11.53 -9.55 -1.71
CA GLY A 35 12.93 -9.48 -1.32
C GLY A 35 13.40 -8.14 -0.73
N LYS A 36 12.51 -7.14 -0.58
CA LYS A 36 12.91 -5.80 -0.09
C LYS A 36 13.01 -5.66 1.42
N GLY A 37 12.28 -6.47 2.18
CA GLY A 37 12.20 -6.30 3.65
C GLY A 37 11.36 -5.08 4.09
N GLU A 38 10.88 -4.27 3.15
CA GLU A 38 10.12 -3.05 3.37
C GLU A 38 8.89 -3.00 2.46
N GLY A 39 7.86 -2.29 2.90
CA GLY A 39 6.63 -2.05 2.16
C GLY A 39 6.50 -0.63 1.60
N PHE A 40 5.29 -0.29 1.21
CA PHE A 40 4.85 1.06 0.86
C PHE A 40 3.69 1.48 1.74
N LYS A 41 3.60 2.77 2.03
CA LYS A 41 2.46 3.36 2.73
C LYS A 41 1.77 4.38 1.84
N VAL A 42 0.46 4.38 1.88
CA VAL A 42 -0.40 5.35 1.24
C VAL A 42 -1.16 6.08 2.32
N LEU A 43 -1.10 7.40 2.33
CA LEU A 43 -1.97 8.28 3.10
C LEU A 43 -3.08 8.78 2.18
N MET A 44 -4.30 8.77 2.70
CA MET A 44 -5.52 9.16 1.98
C MET A 44 -6.30 10.17 2.83
N PRO A 45 -7.04 11.10 2.23
CA PRO A 45 -7.83 12.06 2.99
C PRO A 45 -8.91 11.36 3.82
N MET A 46 -9.32 11.95 4.94
CA MET A 46 -10.43 11.42 5.77
C MET A 46 -11.82 11.49 5.11
N GLU A 47 -11.92 12.08 3.91
CA GLU A 47 -13.15 12.06 3.11
C GLU A 47 -13.43 10.64 2.61
N LYS A 48 -14.45 10.01 3.21
CA LYS A 48 -14.75 8.58 3.08
C LYS A 48 -14.90 8.08 1.65
N ARG A 49 -15.51 8.86 0.74
CA ARG A 49 -15.72 8.45 -0.65
C ARG A 49 -14.41 8.46 -1.42
N THR A 50 -13.62 9.52 -1.29
CA THR A 50 -12.29 9.63 -1.91
C THR A 50 -11.34 8.57 -1.36
N ALA A 51 -11.27 8.40 -0.04
CA ALA A 51 -10.45 7.36 0.59
C ALA A 51 -10.76 5.95 0.06
N LYS A 52 -12.04 5.59 -0.07
CA LYS A 52 -12.46 4.30 -0.63
C LYS A 52 -12.03 4.13 -2.08
N ARG A 53 -12.17 5.17 -2.91
CA ARG A 53 -11.76 5.14 -4.31
C ARG A 53 -10.26 4.97 -4.44
N ILE A 54 -9.48 5.76 -3.70
CA ILE A 54 -8.02 5.65 -3.67
C ILE A 54 -7.60 4.26 -3.21
N GLY A 55 -8.14 3.77 -2.09
CA GLY A 55 -7.79 2.46 -1.56
C GLY A 55 -8.11 1.31 -2.51
N TYR A 56 -9.26 1.35 -3.17
CA TYR A 56 -9.61 0.38 -4.21
C TYR A 56 -8.66 0.47 -5.41
N THR A 57 -8.35 1.67 -5.91
CA THR A 57 -7.40 1.87 -7.02
C THR A 57 -6.01 1.34 -6.67
N VAL A 58 -5.50 1.64 -5.47
CA VAL A 58 -4.18 1.16 -5.03
C VAL A 58 -4.14 -0.36 -4.93
N THR A 59 -5.08 -0.96 -4.20
CA THR A 59 -5.05 -2.41 -3.93
C THR A 59 -5.27 -3.24 -5.20
N THR A 60 -6.24 -2.87 -6.03
CA THR A 60 -6.52 -3.57 -7.29
C THR A 60 -5.45 -3.29 -8.35
N GLY A 61 -4.98 -2.04 -8.44
CA GLY A 61 -3.94 -1.63 -9.38
C GLY A 61 -2.61 -2.32 -9.12
N VAL A 62 -2.18 -2.41 -7.86
CA VAL A 62 -0.96 -3.16 -7.48
C VAL A 62 -1.11 -4.64 -7.85
N SER A 63 -2.19 -5.29 -7.44
CA SER A 63 -2.43 -6.71 -7.73
C SER A 63 -2.44 -7.00 -9.24
N TYR A 64 -3.13 -6.17 -10.01
CA TYR A 64 -3.21 -6.29 -11.47
C TYR A 64 -1.86 -6.01 -12.13
N GLY A 65 -1.17 -4.94 -11.73
CA GLY A 65 0.11 -4.54 -12.30
C GLY A 65 1.20 -5.59 -12.05
N LEU A 66 1.30 -6.13 -10.83
CA LEU A 66 2.24 -7.21 -10.51
C LEU A 66 1.98 -8.45 -11.37
N ARG A 67 0.70 -8.84 -11.52
CA ARG A 67 0.30 -9.95 -12.42
C ARG A 67 0.76 -9.70 -13.86
N LYS A 68 0.50 -8.51 -14.40
CA LYS A 68 0.84 -8.16 -15.78
C LYS A 68 2.35 -8.20 -16.03
N ARG A 69 3.16 -7.85 -15.02
CA ARG A 69 4.63 -7.88 -15.08
C ARG A 69 5.24 -9.24 -14.69
N GLY A 70 4.43 -10.26 -14.42
CA GLY A 70 4.91 -11.58 -13.99
C GLY A 70 5.63 -11.57 -12.63
N GLN A 71 5.39 -10.55 -11.81
CA GLN A 71 5.99 -10.43 -10.48
C GLN A 71 5.19 -11.22 -9.43
N PRO A 72 5.82 -11.62 -8.30
CA PRO A 72 5.11 -12.20 -7.17
C PRO A 72 3.98 -11.30 -6.69
N ARG A 73 2.82 -11.90 -6.42
CA ARG A 73 1.59 -11.22 -6.03
C ARG A 73 1.31 -11.31 -4.52
N ASP A 74 2.25 -11.87 -3.77
CA ASP A 74 2.06 -12.17 -2.36
C ASP A 74 2.27 -10.89 -1.54
N VAL A 75 1.28 -9.99 -1.64
CA VAL A 75 1.27 -8.68 -1.00
C VAL A 75 0.09 -8.63 -0.04
N LYS A 76 0.37 -8.46 1.25
CA LYS A 76 -0.63 -8.16 2.27
C LYS A 76 -0.80 -6.66 2.41
N TYR A 77 -1.97 -6.25 2.89
CA TYR A 77 -2.22 -4.86 3.21
C TYR A 77 -3.18 -4.71 4.39
N TRP A 78 -3.04 -3.59 5.10
CA TRP A 78 -3.94 -3.19 6.18
C TRP A 78 -4.29 -1.72 6.05
N THR A 79 -5.56 -1.42 6.33
CA THR A 79 -6.08 -0.06 6.36
C THR A 79 -6.34 0.35 7.80
N TYR A 80 -5.92 1.54 8.20
CA TYR A 80 -6.11 2.06 9.56
C TYR A 80 -6.22 3.60 9.56
N ILE A 81 -6.72 4.18 10.66
CA ILE A 81 -6.67 5.64 10.87
C ILE A 81 -5.23 6.00 11.26
N HIS A 82 -4.57 6.83 10.46
CA HIS A 82 -3.17 7.18 10.70
C HIS A 82 -3.04 8.34 11.68
N ASP A 83 -3.81 9.39 11.42
CA ASP A 83 -3.90 10.62 12.21
C ASP A 83 -5.31 11.23 12.03
N LYS A 84 -5.49 12.46 12.51
CA LYS A 84 -6.78 13.17 12.45
C LYS A 84 -7.24 13.53 11.03
N ASP A 85 -6.31 13.60 10.08
CA ASP A 85 -6.51 14.10 8.72
C ASP A 85 -6.41 12.98 7.66
N HIS A 86 -5.84 11.82 8.02
CA HIS A 86 -5.56 10.74 7.08
C HIS A 86 -5.97 9.33 7.55
N TYR A 87 -6.55 8.58 6.60
CA TYR A 87 -6.45 7.12 6.60
C TYR A 87 -5.10 6.69 6.02
N ALA A 88 -4.61 5.52 6.42
CA ALA A 88 -3.46 4.89 5.79
C ALA A 88 -3.78 3.48 5.28
N ILE A 89 -3.12 3.11 4.19
CA ILE A 89 -2.93 1.73 3.77
C ILE A 89 -1.44 1.44 3.80
N VAL A 90 -1.03 0.34 4.43
CA VAL A 90 0.31 -0.20 4.25
C VAL A 90 0.21 -1.44 3.38
N LEU A 91 1.12 -1.58 2.41
CA LEU A 91 1.24 -2.73 1.52
C LEU A 91 2.65 -3.30 1.66
N VAL A 92 2.78 -4.61 1.86
CA VAL A 92 4.09 -5.26 2.07
C VAL A 92 4.05 -6.70 1.59
N ASP A 93 5.19 -7.24 1.19
CA ASP A 93 5.35 -8.65 0.87
C ASP A 93 4.95 -9.54 2.07
N SER A 94 4.23 -10.63 1.80
CA SER A 94 3.71 -11.52 2.84
C SER A 94 4.80 -12.13 3.72
N ALA A 95 5.97 -12.45 3.17
CA ALA A 95 7.07 -13.02 3.97
C ALA A 95 7.65 -12.00 4.95
N VAL A 96 7.56 -10.70 4.64
CA VAL A 96 7.95 -9.63 5.55
C VAL A 96 6.90 -9.45 6.63
N ALA A 97 5.62 -9.46 6.27
CA ALA A 97 4.52 -9.41 7.24
C ALA A 97 4.60 -10.56 8.25
N ASP A 98 4.83 -11.79 7.79
CA ASP A 98 4.92 -12.96 8.66
C ASP A 98 6.08 -12.85 9.66
N LYS A 99 7.24 -12.33 9.21
CA LYS A 99 8.39 -12.05 10.09
C LYS A 99 8.10 -11.01 11.15
N LEU A 100 7.25 -10.03 10.84
CA LEU A 100 6.80 -9.01 11.77
C LEU A 100 5.65 -9.48 12.67
N GLY A 101 5.08 -10.66 12.42
CA GLY A 101 3.91 -11.17 13.16
C GLY A 101 2.61 -10.44 12.82
N LEU A 102 2.44 -10.05 11.55
CA LEU A 102 1.26 -9.36 11.00
C LEU A 102 0.38 -10.25 10.11
#